data_AF-A0AAF0PPF0-F1
#
_entry.id   AF-A0AAF0PPF0-F1
#
_cell.length_a   1.000
_cell.length_b   1.000
_cell.length_c   1.000
_cell.angle_alpha   90.00
_cell.angle_beta   90.00
_cell.angle_gamma   90.00
#
_symmetry.space_group_name_H-M   'P 1'
#
loop_
_entity.id
_entity.type
_entity.pdbx_description
1 polymer ?
#
loop_
_entity_poly.entity_id
_entity_poly.type
_entity_poly.pdbx_seq_one_letter_code
_entity_poly.pdbx_strand_id
1 'polypeptide(L)'
;MPSTIEEQLASLTKAIEGLIKCAHEQDAKLSKLTNQMNNMIERSSQEPLNHPKIQEEGESCIKQTKIKEIHLSTKGLIPIDQLKDFIIEAIEDKSDSSSKLTPTYVNPYTQRINNLKMLQVYQPPKLQLFDGKISGI
;
A
#
# COMPACT_ATOMS: atom_id res chain seq x y z
N MET A 1 -34.19 -42.31 38.14
CA MET A 1 -35.40 -42.23 37.29
C MET A 1 -34.93 -41.98 35.86
N PRO A 2 -35.08 -42.92 34.91
CA PRO A 2 -34.80 -42.62 33.51
C PRO A 2 -35.88 -41.65 33.00
N SER A 3 -35.46 -40.47 32.53
CA SER A 3 -36.33 -39.52 31.83
C SER A 3 -36.85 -40.18 30.55
N THR A 4 -38.17 -40.08 30.33
CA THR A 4 -38.85 -40.69 29.18
C THR A 4 -38.37 -40.03 27.89
N ILE A 5 -38.28 -40.78 26.78
CA ILE A 5 -37.81 -40.27 25.46
C ILE A 5 -38.56 -38.99 25.04
N GLU A 6 -39.84 -38.89 25.38
CA GLU A 6 -40.69 -37.73 25.11
C GLU A 6 -40.22 -36.46 25.84
N GLU A 7 -39.74 -36.58 27.08
CA GLU A 7 -39.21 -35.47 27.86
C GLU A 7 -37.87 -34.97 27.30
N GLN A 8 -37.02 -35.90 26.80
CA GLN A 8 -35.80 -35.53 26.08
C GLN A 8 -36.10 -34.81 24.76
N LEU A 9 -37.11 -35.25 24.00
CA LEU A 9 -37.55 -34.58 22.78
C LEU A 9 -38.09 -33.18 23.08
N ALA A 10 -38.94 -33.02 24.10
CA ALA A 10 -39.46 -31.72 24.51
C ALA A 10 -38.33 -30.76 24.95
N SER A 11 -37.35 -31.26 25.71
CA SER A 11 -36.18 -30.48 26.12
C SER A 11 -35.34 -30.04 24.91
N LEU A 12 -35.13 -30.92 23.94
CA LEU A 12 -34.37 -30.61 22.73
C LEU A 12 -35.09 -29.57 21.87
N THR A 13 -36.40 -29.73 21.65
CA THR A 13 -37.22 -28.77 20.92
C THR A 13 -37.16 -27.39 21.56
N LYS A 14 -37.27 -27.32 22.89
CA LYS A 14 -37.15 -26.05 23.64
C LYS A 14 -35.76 -25.42 23.53
N ALA A 15 -34.70 -26.22 23.53
CA ALA A 15 -33.34 -25.73 23.34
C ALA A 15 -33.13 -25.15 21.93
N ILE A 16 -33.65 -25.82 20.90
CA ILE A 16 -33.61 -25.35 19.51
C ILE A 16 -34.39 -24.03 19.36
N GLU A 17 -35.60 -23.93 19.93
CA GLU A 17 -36.38 -22.69 19.93
C GLU A 17 -35.61 -21.54 20.59
N GLY A 18 -34.96 -21.80 21.72
CA GLY A 18 -34.10 -20.84 22.39
C GLY A 18 -32.92 -20.37 21.52
N LEU A 19 -32.26 -21.30 20.82
CA LEU A 19 -31.17 -20.99 19.89
C LEU A 19 -31.65 -20.14 18.70
N ILE A 20 -32.78 -20.48 18.10
CA ILE A 20 -33.37 -19.73 16.98
C ILE A 20 -33.65 -18.29 17.41
N LYS A 21 -34.24 -18.10 18.59
CA LYS A 21 -34.52 -16.76 19.14
C LYS A 21 -33.24 -15.97 19.38
N CYS A 22 -32.21 -16.61 19.94
CA CYS A 22 -30.91 -15.99 20.17
C CYS A 22 -30.25 -15.57 18.83
N ALA A 23 -30.27 -16.45 17.83
CA ALA A 23 -29.72 -16.16 16.50
C ALA A 23 -30.41 -14.96 15.85
N HIS A 24 -31.74 -14.91 15.88
CA HIS A 24 -32.50 -13.79 15.34
C HIS A 24 -32.18 -12.46 16.06
N GLU A 25 -32.00 -12.48 17.38
CA GLU A 25 -31.62 -11.28 18.13
C GLU A 25 -30.21 -10.78 17.76
N GLN A 26 -29.26 -11.70 17.57
CA GLN A 26 -27.91 -11.35 17.13
C GLN A 26 -27.91 -10.78 15.70
N ASP A 27 -28.68 -11.36 14.78
CA ASP A 27 -28.82 -10.84 13.42
C ASP A 27 -29.42 -9.44 13.40
N ALA A 28 -30.41 -9.16 14.26
CA ALA A 28 -30.97 -7.81 14.40
C ALA A 28 -29.93 -6.81 14.93
N LYS A 29 -29.08 -7.22 15.88
CA LYS A 29 -27.97 -6.39 16.39
C LYS A 29 -26.92 -6.13 15.32
N LEU A 30 -26.54 -7.14 14.55
CA LEU A 30 -25.61 -7.01 13.42
C LEU A 30 -26.15 -6.05 12.37
N SER A 31 -27.41 -6.22 11.96
CA SER A 31 -28.07 -5.32 11.00
C SER A 31 -28.05 -3.86 11.48
N LYS A 32 -28.36 -3.62 12.75
CA LYS A 32 -28.29 -2.28 13.34
C LYS A 32 -26.88 -1.69 13.30
N LEU A 33 -25.86 -2.48 13.63
CA LEU A 33 -24.47 -2.04 13.63
C LEU A 33 -23.95 -1.76 12.22
N THR A 34 -24.25 -2.65 11.27
CA THR A 34 -23.91 -2.46 9.85
C THR A 34 -24.53 -1.18 9.29
N ASN A 35 -25.80 -0.91 9.61
CA ASN A 35 -26.45 0.34 9.22
C ASN A 35 -25.79 1.56 9.86
N GLN A 36 -25.35 1.49 11.12
CA GLN A 36 -24.61 2.59 11.76
C GLN A 36 -23.27 2.87 11.07
N MET A 37 -22.51 1.83 10.72
CA MET A 37 -21.24 1.95 10.00
C MET A 37 -21.45 2.59 8.61
N ASN A 38 -22.42 2.11 7.84
CA ASN A 38 -22.72 2.67 6.52
C ASN A 38 -23.12 4.15 6.61
N ASN A 39 -23.94 4.53 7.60
CA ASN A 39 -24.28 5.94 7.85
C ASN A 39 -23.06 6.80 8.22
N MET A 40 -22.05 6.26 8.91
CA MET A 40 -20.80 6.98 9.19
C MET A 40 -19.94 7.16 7.93
N ILE A 41 -19.85 6.14 7.09
CA ILE A 41 -19.08 6.18 5.84
C ILE A 41 -19.73 7.17 4.86
N GLU A 42 -21.04 7.12 4.68
CA GLU A 42 -21.79 8.06 3.82
C GLU A 42 -21.61 9.51 4.28
N ARG A 43 -21.66 9.77 5.60
CA ARG A 43 -21.40 11.13 6.13
C ARG A 43 -19.96 11.59 5.95
N SER A 44 -18.98 10.67 5.99
CA SER A 44 -17.58 10.98 5.70
C SER A 44 -17.31 11.20 4.21
N SER A 45 -18.17 10.69 3.33
CA SER A 45 -17.99 10.76 1.87
C SER A 45 -18.62 12.02 1.25
N GLN A 46 -19.32 12.83 2.04
CA GLN A 46 -19.92 14.10 1.60
C GLN A 46 -19.00 15.33 1.74
N GLU A 47 -17.76 15.17 2.20
CA GLU A 47 -16.80 16.28 2.25
C GLU A 47 -16.02 16.35 0.91
N PRO A 48 -16.12 17.43 0.12
CA PRO A 48 -15.49 17.50 -1.19
C PRO A 48 -13.98 17.71 -1.04
N LEU A 49 -13.22 16.61 -0.97
CA LEU A 49 -11.77 16.68 -1.05
C LEU A 49 -11.33 16.71 -2.53
N ASN A 50 -10.85 17.87 -2.93
CA ASN A 50 -10.31 18.18 -4.24
C ASN A 50 -8.94 17.48 -4.47
N HIS A 51 -8.91 16.56 -5.46
CA HIS A 51 -7.77 16.15 -6.32
C HIS A 51 -6.64 15.28 -5.74
N PRO A 52 -5.76 14.67 -6.59
CA PRO A 52 -5.92 14.16 -7.96
C PRO A 52 -5.53 12.67 -8.11
N LYS A 53 -6.04 12.09 -9.20
CA LYS A 53 -5.71 10.78 -9.79
C LYS A 53 -4.20 10.63 -10.02
N ILE A 54 -3.56 9.65 -9.38
CA ILE A 54 -2.27 9.10 -9.82
C ILE A 54 -2.41 7.60 -10.02
N GLN A 55 -1.87 7.21 -11.15
CA GLN A 55 -1.97 5.96 -11.90
C GLN A 55 -1.11 4.86 -11.25
N GLU A 56 -1.47 3.61 -11.55
CA GLU A 56 -0.77 2.38 -11.20
C GLU A 56 0.74 2.43 -11.44
N GLU A 57 1.53 1.90 -10.51
CA GLU A 57 2.50 0.85 -10.83
C GLU A 57 2.93 0.12 -9.54
N GLY A 58 3.01 -1.20 -9.65
CA GLY A 58 3.24 -2.09 -8.51
C GLY A 58 4.69 -2.09 -8.05
N GLU A 59 4.89 -2.30 -6.76
CA GLU A 59 6.03 -3.06 -6.24
C GLU A 59 5.67 -3.61 -4.85
N SER A 60 5.29 -4.89 -4.83
CA SER A 60 5.15 -5.65 -3.60
C SER A 60 6.55 -5.93 -3.05
N CYS A 61 7.07 -5.02 -2.24
CA CYS A 61 8.21 -5.31 -1.38
C CYS A 61 7.68 -5.63 0.03
N ILE A 62 7.35 -6.90 0.28
CA ILE A 62 7.09 -7.42 1.62
C ILE A 62 8.43 -7.48 2.36
N LYS A 63 8.92 -6.33 2.82
CA LYS A 63 9.86 -6.28 3.94
C LYS A 63 8.99 -6.41 5.18
N GLN A 64 9.10 -7.53 5.89
CA GLN A 64 8.53 -7.70 7.22
C GLN A 64 9.12 -6.61 8.13
N THR A 65 8.47 -5.46 8.14
CA THR A 65 8.61 -4.49 9.20
C THR A 65 8.09 -5.19 10.45
N LYS A 66 8.94 -5.26 11.47
CA LYS A 66 8.56 -5.67 12.80
C LYS A 66 7.48 -4.67 13.25
N ILE A 67 6.22 -5.01 13.03
CA ILE A 67 5.10 -4.10 13.29
C ILE A 67 5.13 -3.81 14.78
N LYS A 68 5.55 -2.60 15.16
CA LYS A 68 5.38 -2.12 16.52
C LYS A 68 3.90 -1.95 16.76
N GLU A 69 3.41 -2.60 17.80
CA GLU A 69 1.99 -2.71 18.12
C GLU A 69 1.45 -1.32 18.48
N ILE A 70 0.51 -0.81 17.68
CA ILE A 70 -0.20 0.44 17.98
C ILE A 70 -1.34 0.08 18.93
N HIS A 71 -1.31 0.64 20.13
CA HIS A 71 -2.37 0.46 21.12
C HIS A 71 -3.59 1.28 20.72
N LEU A 72 -4.71 0.59 20.52
CA LEU A 72 -5.99 1.23 20.25
C LEU A 72 -6.66 1.62 21.56
N SER A 73 -7.27 2.80 21.59
CA SER A 73 -8.21 3.19 22.65
C SER A 73 -9.41 2.23 22.67
N THR A 74 -10.13 2.14 23.78
CA THR A 74 -11.37 1.35 23.94
C THR A 74 -12.44 1.67 22.89
N LYS A 75 -12.33 2.82 22.23
CA LYS A 75 -13.20 3.26 21.11
C LYS A 75 -12.67 2.87 19.72
N GLY A 76 -11.56 2.14 19.64
CA GLY A 76 -10.88 1.79 18.38
C GLY A 76 -10.12 2.96 17.73
N LEU A 77 -9.90 4.05 18.46
CA LEU A 77 -9.17 5.23 17.97
C LEU A 77 -7.71 5.18 18.42
N ILE A 78 -6.80 5.61 17.55
CA ILE A 78 -5.38 5.79 17.90
C ILE A 78 -5.21 7.16 18.57
N PRO A 79 -4.62 7.24 19.77
CA PRO A 79 -4.28 8.52 20.38
C PRO A 79 -3.34 9.34 19.49
N ILE A 80 -3.58 10.66 19.41
CA ILE A 80 -2.81 11.56 18.53
C ILE A 80 -1.31 11.51 18.87
N ASP A 81 -0.96 11.45 20.15
CA ASP A 81 0.44 11.43 20.58
C ASP A 81 1.15 10.15 20.13
N GLN A 82 0.47 9.00 20.25
CA GLN A 82 0.99 7.72 19.76
C GLN A 82 1.16 7.69 18.24
N LEU A 83 0.24 8.33 17.50
CA LEU A 83 0.36 8.45 16.05
C LEU A 83 1.57 9.32 15.66
N LYS A 84 1.77 10.44 16.36
CA LYS A 84 2.92 11.32 16.13
C LYS A 84 4.24 10.58 16.36
N ASP A 85 4.36 9.90 17.50
CA ASP A 85 5.57 9.15 17.85
C ASP A 85 5.83 8.04 16.82
N PHE A 86 4.79 7.33 16.38
CA PHE A 86 4.91 6.31 15.35
C PHE A 86 5.39 6.87 14.00
N ILE A 87 4.87 8.04 13.58
CA ILE A 87 5.29 8.70 12.34
C ILE A 87 6.74 9.16 12.43
N ILE A 88 7.13 9.78 13.55
CA ILE A 88 8.51 10.24 13.79
C ILE A 88 9.46 9.04 13.69
N GLU A 89 9.17 7.98 14.42
CA GLU A 89 10.00 6.78 14.45
C GLU A 89 10.08 6.08 13.07
N ALA A 90 8.97 6.03 12.34
CA ALA A 90 8.93 5.44 11.00
C ALA A 90 9.78 6.23 9.99
N ILE A 91 9.85 7.56 10.14
CA ILE A 91 10.72 8.41 9.33
C ILE A 91 12.17 8.23 9.76
N GLU A 92 12.44 8.20 11.06
CA GLU A 92 13.79 8.05 11.62
C GLU A 92 14.45 6.72 11.26
N ASP A 93 13.72 5.61 11.31
CA ASP A 93 14.18 4.28 10.86
C ASP A 93 14.63 4.30 9.38
N LYS A 94 14.05 5.18 8.56
CA LYS A 94 14.46 5.38 7.16
C LYS A 94 15.60 6.39 7.06
N SER A 95 15.66 7.39 7.93
CA SER A 95 16.65 8.47 7.86
C SER A 95 17.99 8.15 8.53
N ASP A 96 18.06 7.23 9.48
CA ASP A 96 19.34 6.76 10.06
C ASP A 96 20.22 6.03 9.04
N SER A 97 19.63 5.62 7.91
CA SER A 97 20.36 5.15 6.72
C SER A 97 20.65 6.25 5.68
N SER A 98 20.12 7.45 5.88
CA SER A 98 20.07 8.54 4.90
C SER A 98 21.03 9.69 5.23
N SER A 99 22.24 9.37 5.70
CA SER A 99 23.41 10.22 5.42
C SER A 99 24.10 9.84 4.10
N LYS A 100 23.56 8.87 3.35
CA LYS A 100 24.08 8.52 2.03
C LYS A 100 23.04 8.80 0.96
N LEU A 101 23.18 10.01 0.41
CA LEU A 101 23.12 10.31 -1.01
C LEU A 101 21.87 9.75 -1.70
N THR A 102 20.97 10.64 -2.15
CA THR A 102 20.26 10.41 -3.43
C THR A 102 21.24 9.68 -4.34
N PRO A 103 20.92 8.48 -4.86
CA PRO A 103 21.87 7.73 -5.67
C PRO A 103 22.27 8.69 -6.78
N THR A 104 23.47 9.27 -6.66
CA THR A 104 23.94 10.25 -7.62
C THR A 104 24.03 9.42 -8.87
N TYR A 105 23.15 9.69 -9.83
CA TYR A 105 23.00 8.85 -11.00
C TYR A 105 24.38 8.62 -11.60
N VAL A 106 24.93 7.43 -11.39
CA VAL A 106 26.25 7.08 -11.90
C VAL A 106 26.00 6.70 -13.35
N ASN A 107 26.31 7.64 -14.25
CA ASN A 107 26.11 7.42 -15.68
C ASN A 107 26.85 6.13 -16.12
N PRO A 108 26.14 5.05 -16.50
CA PRO A 108 26.75 3.74 -16.78
C PRO A 108 27.57 3.77 -18.07
N TYR A 109 27.41 4.82 -18.88
CA TYR A 109 28.14 5.00 -20.13
C TYR A 109 29.47 5.72 -19.93
N THR A 110 29.80 6.21 -18.74
CA THR A 110 31.04 6.97 -18.48
C THR A 110 32.28 6.20 -18.94
N GLN A 111 32.37 4.90 -18.60
CA GLN A 111 33.48 4.05 -19.03
C GLN A 111 33.48 3.83 -20.54
N ARG A 112 32.31 3.62 -21.15
CA ARG A 112 32.19 3.42 -22.62
C ARG A 112 32.61 4.68 -23.38
N ILE A 113 32.20 5.85 -22.92
CA ILE A 113 32.56 7.15 -23.51
C ILE A 113 34.06 7.39 -23.39
N ASN A 114 34.66 7.11 -22.22
CA ASN A 114 36.09 7.27 -22.03
C ASN A 114 36.91 6.35 -22.94
N ASN A 115 36.43 5.12 -23.19
CA ASN A 115 37.09 4.18 -24.10
C ASN A 115 37.00 4.59 -25.58
N LEU A 116 35.96 5.34 -25.96
CA LEU A 116 35.78 5.87 -27.32
C LEU A 116 36.41 7.25 -27.51
N LYS A 117 37.01 7.82 -26.46
CA LYS A 117 37.62 9.15 -26.53
C LYS A 117 38.84 9.09 -27.45
N MET A 118 38.78 9.83 -28.55
CA MET A 118 39.90 9.94 -29.49
C MET A 118 41.11 10.57 -28.79
N LEU A 119 42.30 10.04 -29.07
CA LEU A 119 43.55 10.60 -28.57
C LEU A 119 43.70 12.05 -29.04
N GLN A 120 44.30 12.92 -28.22
CA GLN A 120 44.51 14.33 -28.55
C GLN A 120 45.30 14.55 -29.85
N VAL A 121 46.04 13.54 -30.30
CA VAL A 121 46.84 13.56 -31.53
C VAL A 121 46.08 13.01 -32.74
N TYR A 122 44.81 12.60 -32.57
CA TYR A 122 44.01 12.14 -33.69
C TYR A 122 43.68 13.32 -34.62
N GLN A 123 44.23 13.27 -35.82
CA GLN A 123 43.82 14.12 -36.93
C GLN A 123 42.73 13.39 -37.71
N PRO A 124 41.48 13.89 -37.74
CA PRO A 124 40.44 13.31 -38.58
C PRO A 124 40.90 13.26 -40.05
N PRO A 125 40.59 12.19 -40.78
CA PRO A 125 40.87 12.10 -42.20
C PRO A 125 40.30 13.33 -42.91
N LYS A 126 41.06 13.88 -43.84
CA LYS A 126 40.55 14.93 -44.73
C LYS A 126 39.39 14.31 -45.50
N LEU A 127 38.18 14.82 -45.25
CA LEU A 127 37.03 14.44 -46.05
C LEU A 127 37.33 14.87 -47.48
N GLN A 128 37.19 13.95 -48.43
CA GLN A 128 37.13 14.35 -49.84
C GLN A 128 35.86 15.19 -49.98
N LEU A 129 36.02 16.49 -50.17
CA LEU A 129 34.94 17.29 -50.72
C LEU A 129 34.65 16.72 -52.11
N PHE A 130 33.43 16.23 -52.27
CA PHE A 130 32.93 15.85 -53.58
C PHE A 130 32.75 17.13 -54.37
N ASP A 131 33.75 17.50 -55.18
CA ASP A 131 33.59 18.52 -56.20
C ASP A 131 32.57 17.96 -57.19
N GLY A 132 31.32 18.42 -57.11
CA GLY A 132 30.16 17.90 -57.84
C GLY A 132 30.22 18.03 -59.37
N LYS A 133 31.39 17.87 -60.00
CA LYS A 133 31.55 17.72 -61.43
C LYS A 133 31.06 16.34 -61.84
N ILE A 134 29.77 16.28 -62.17
CA ILE A 134 29.21 15.21 -62.97
C ILE A 134 29.84 15.32 -64.36
N SER A 135 30.86 14.51 -64.64
CA SER A 135 31.46 14.43 -65.97
C SER A 135 30.57 13.60 -66.88
N GLY A 136 29.83 14.28 -67.77
CA GLY A 136 29.41 13.79 -69.07
C GLY A 136 28.36 12.68 -69.09
N ILE A 137 27.09 13.08 -69.16
CA ILE A 137 26.10 12.49 -70.06
C ILE A 137 25.51 13.64 -70.87
#